data_AF-A0A957UL46-F1
#
_entry.id   AF-A0A957UL46-F1
#
_cell.length_a   1.000
_cell.length_b   1.000
_cell.length_c   1.000
_cell.angle_alpha   90.00
_cell.angle_beta   90.00
_cell.angle_gamma   90.00
#
_symmetry.space_group_name_H-M   'P 1'
#
loop_
_entity.id
_entity.type
_entity.pdbx_description
1 polymer ?
#
loop_
_entity_poly.entity_id
_entity_poly.type
_entity_poly.pdbx_seq_one_letter_code
_entity_poly.pdbx_strand_id
1 'polypeptide(L)'
;FFGFLGVATPNFLLALVLMYVAFKYFNQSVGGLFSPDYQDAAWSWGKFGDLLSHLWIPIIIIGTDGTAGLIRIMRANLLDELRKPYVVTARAKGLPEWKLLLKYPVRVALNPFISTVGWVLPGLVSGSAIVAIVLSLPTTGPLLLRALLSQDMYLAGSFLLMLSILTVIGTLLSDLLLAWLDPRIRYE
;
A
#
# COMPACT_ATOMS: atom_id res chain seq x y z
N PHE A 1 -13.99 -7.68 11.00
CA PHE A 1 -13.41 -7.87 12.34
C PHE A 1 -11.88 -7.91 12.27
N PHE A 2 -11.25 -8.89 11.62
CA PHE A 2 -9.78 -8.94 11.47
C PHE A 2 -9.14 -7.70 10.84
N GLY A 3 -9.76 -7.07 9.84
CA GLY A 3 -9.25 -5.80 9.27
C GLY A 3 -9.20 -4.63 10.26
N PHE A 4 -9.98 -4.66 11.36
CA PHE A 4 -9.91 -3.63 12.39
C PHE A 4 -8.67 -3.78 13.29
N LEU A 5 -8.12 -4.99 13.43
CA LEU A 5 -6.87 -5.19 14.17
C LEU A 5 -5.68 -4.54 13.44
N GLY A 6 -5.66 -4.59 12.11
CA GLY A 6 -4.64 -3.93 11.29
C GLY A 6 -4.71 -2.40 11.35
N VAL A 7 -5.91 -1.82 11.36
CA VAL A 7 -6.08 -0.35 11.47
C VAL A 7 -5.87 0.15 12.92
N ALA A 8 -6.23 -0.67 13.92
CA ALA A 8 -6.11 -0.29 15.32
C ALA A 8 -4.69 -0.41 15.88
N THR A 9 -3.84 -1.25 15.27
CA THR A 9 -2.46 -1.44 15.70
C THR A 9 -1.54 -0.51 14.93
N PRO A 10 -0.76 0.37 15.58
CA PRO A 10 0.21 1.18 14.87
C PRO A 10 1.23 0.31 14.12
N ASN A 11 1.51 0.64 12.85
CA ASN A 11 2.41 -0.16 12.01
C ASN A 11 3.81 -0.36 12.61
N PHE A 12 4.32 0.63 13.33
CA PHE A 12 5.61 0.50 14.02
C PHE A 12 5.56 -0.53 15.17
N LEU A 13 4.44 -0.61 15.89
CA LEU A 13 4.26 -1.58 16.96
C LEU A 13 4.15 -2.99 16.37
N LEU A 14 3.40 -3.14 15.29
CA LEU A 14 3.32 -4.38 14.53
C LEU A 14 4.71 -4.81 14.03
N ALA A 15 5.52 -3.86 13.54
CA ALA A 15 6.90 -4.12 13.14
C ALA A 15 7.75 -4.67 14.29
N LEU A 16 7.70 -4.06 15.48
CA LEU A 16 8.43 -4.54 16.66
C LEU A 16 8.00 -5.95 17.09
N VAL A 17 6.69 -6.22 17.09
CA VAL A 17 6.15 -7.56 17.42
C VAL A 17 6.63 -8.60 16.41
N LEU A 18 6.55 -8.30 15.11
CA LEU A 18 6.99 -9.22 14.05
C LEU A 18 8.51 -9.45 14.09
N MET A 19 9.32 -8.42 14.34
CA MET A 19 10.76 -8.56 14.55
C MET A 19 11.07 -9.48 15.73
N TYR A 20 10.36 -9.33 16.86
CA TYR A 20 10.54 -10.21 18.02
C TYR A 20 10.17 -11.65 17.71
N VAL A 21 9.06 -11.89 17.01
CA VAL A 21 8.63 -13.23 16.59
C VAL A 21 9.64 -13.84 15.62
N ALA A 22 10.11 -13.08 14.63
CA ALA A 22 11.12 -13.51 13.66
C ALA A 22 12.43 -13.91 14.36
N PHE A 23 12.90 -13.09 15.30
CA PHE A 23 14.09 -13.39 16.08
C PHE A 23 13.90 -14.63 16.98
N LYS A 24 12.80 -14.69 17.74
CA LYS A 24 12.58 -15.75 18.74
C LYS A 24 12.30 -17.12 18.14
N TYR A 25 11.51 -17.18 17.07
CA TYR A 25 11.01 -18.46 16.54
C TYR A 25 11.67 -18.86 15.22
N PHE A 26 12.17 -17.90 14.44
CA PHE A 26 12.74 -18.16 13.11
C PHE A 26 14.26 -17.91 13.07
N ASN A 27 14.87 -17.50 14.19
CA ASN A 27 16.29 -17.17 14.31
C ASN A 27 16.76 -16.17 13.22
N GLN A 28 15.85 -15.29 12.78
CA GLN A 28 16.14 -14.26 11.78
C GLN A 28 16.80 -13.06 12.44
N SER A 29 17.59 -12.31 11.66
CA SER A 29 18.22 -11.08 12.16
C SER A 29 17.18 -10.04 12.56
N VAL A 30 17.48 -9.29 13.61
CA VAL A 30 16.62 -8.22 14.09
C VAL A 30 16.69 -7.05 13.11
N GLY A 31 15.74 -7.00 12.20
CA GLY A 31 15.66 -5.96 11.17
C GLY A 31 16.57 -6.24 9.97
N GLY A 32 16.54 -5.31 9.01
CA GLY A 32 17.17 -5.42 7.72
C GLY A 32 16.40 -6.33 6.74
N LEU A 33 16.86 -6.33 5.49
CA LEU A 33 16.38 -7.25 4.45
C LEU A 33 17.30 -8.47 4.28
N PHE A 34 18.45 -8.47 4.96
CA PHE A 34 19.48 -9.48 4.84
C PHE A 34 20.03 -9.84 6.21
N SER A 35 20.38 -11.12 6.38
CA SER A 35 21.17 -11.58 7.52
C SER A 35 22.59 -10.99 7.51
N PRO A 36 23.29 -10.93 8.66
CA PRO A 36 24.61 -10.32 8.77
C PRO A 36 25.63 -10.85 7.75
N ASP A 37 25.56 -12.14 7.43
CA ASP A 37 26.48 -12.79 6.48
C ASP A 37 26.25 -12.32 5.02
N TYR A 38 25.03 -11.91 4.69
CA TYR A 38 24.64 -11.52 3.33
C TYR A 38 24.50 -10.00 3.12
N GLN A 39 24.57 -9.18 4.17
CA GLN A 39 24.43 -7.71 4.06
C GLN A 39 25.42 -7.12 3.05
N ASP A 40 26.72 -7.36 3.25
CA ASP A 40 27.79 -6.83 2.38
C ASP A 40 28.25 -7.82 1.29
N ALA A 41 27.66 -9.02 1.24
CA ALA A 41 28.00 -10.01 0.23
C ALA A 41 27.54 -9.58 -1.18
N ALA A 42 28.29 -9.99 -2.21
CA ALA A 42 27.86 -9.82 -3.60
C ALA A 42 26.54 -10.57 -3.88
N TRP A 43 25.79 -10.12 -4.90
CA TRP A 43 24.57 -10.79 -5.32
C TRP A 43 24.83 -12.25 -5.70
N SER A 44 24.11 -13.14 -5.04
CA SER A 44 24.16 -14.59 -5.26
C SER A 44 22.76 -15.18 -5.06
N TRP A 45 22.54 -16.40 -5.55
CA TRP A 45 21.29 -17.12 -5.30
C TRP A 45 21.03 -17.33 -3.79
N GLY A 46 22.10 -17.47 -2.99
CA GLY A 46 22.01 -17.51 -1.52
C GLY A 46 21.49 -16.20 -0.94
N LYS A 47 22.05 -15.06 -1.37
CA LYS A 47 21.59 -13.71 -0.97
C LYS A 47 20.14 -13.44 -1.39
N PHE A 48 19.72 -13.94 -2.55
CA PHE A 48 18.34 -13.83 -3.02
C PHE A 48 17.36 -14.67 -2.17
N GLY A 49 17.74 -15.90 -1.81
CA GLY A 49 16.95 -16.74 -0.90
C GLY A 49 16.82 -16.11 0.49
N ASP A 50 17.93 -15.56 1.00
CA ASP A 50 17.97 -14.83 2.28
C ASP A 50 17.03 -13.62 2.25
N LEU A 51 17.05 -12.83 1.18
CA LEU A 51 16.10 -11.72 0.97
C LEU A 51 14.64 -12.17 1.04
N LEU A 52 14.26 -13.22 0.30
CA LEU A 52 12.89 -13.75 0.31
C LEU A 52 12.45 -14.18 1.71
N SER A 53 13.37 -14.73 2.50
CA SER A 53 13.10 -15.17 3.87
C SER A 53 12.88 -14.00 4.85
N HIS A 54 13.38 -12.79 4.55
CA HIS A 54 13.18 -11.60 5.38
C HIS A 54 12.06 -10.67 4.85
N LEU A 55 11.65 -10.82 3.59
CA LEU A 55 10.66 -9.96 2.93
C LEU A 55 9.23 -10.08 3.50
N TRP A 56 8.87 -11.19 4.13
CA TRP A 56 7.51 -11.38 4.64
C TRP A 56 7.12 -10.35 5.71
N ILE A 57 8.07 -9.89 6.54
CA ILE A 57 7.83 -8.89 7.58
C ILE A 57 7.35 -7.57 6.98
N PRO A 58 8.13 -6.90 6.09
CA PRO A 58 7.68 -5.67 5.46
C PRO A 58 6.45 -5.87 4.55
N ILE A 59 6.30 -7.03 3.92
CA ILE A 59 5.09 -7.35 3.12
C ILE A 59 3.84 -7.36 3.99
N ILE A 60 3.87 -7.99 5.16
CA ILE A 60 2.71 -8.00 6.06
C ILE A 60 2.41 -6.60 6.56
N ILE A 61 3.43 -5.84 6.98
CA ILE A 61 3.22 -4.50 7.55
C ILE A 61 2.65 -3.54 6.49
N ILE A 62 3.30 -3.45 5.33
CA ILE A 62 2.87 -2.56 4.25
C ILE A 62 1.56 -3.04 3.64
N GLY A 63 1.41 -4.36 3.44
CA GLY A 63 0.23 -4.96 2.84
C GLY A 63 -1.01 -4.80 3.71
N THR A 64 -0.90 -4.95 5.03
CA THR A 64 -2.04 -4.82 5.94
C THR A 64 -2.53 -3.38 6.06
N ASP A 65 -1.62 -2.41 6.08
CA ASP A 65 -1.92 -0.97 6.20
C ASP A 65 -2.83 -0.48 5.06
N GLY A 66 -2.40 -0.66 3.81
CA GLY A 66 -3.17 -0.22 2.64
C GLY A 66 -4.44 -1.03 2.41
N THR A 67 -4.40 -2.35 2.62
CA THR A 67 -5.52 -3.24 2.29
C THR A 67 -6.69 -3.09 3.24
N ALA A 68 -6.44 -2.89 4.55
CA ALA A 68 -7.52 -2.81 5.53
C ALA A 68 -8.40 -1.57 5.35
N GLY A 69 -7.79 -0.41 5.10
CA GLY A 69 -8.51 0.83 4.79
C GLY A 69 -9.32 0.71 3.50
N LEU A 70 -8.71 0.14 2.46
CA LEU A 70 -9.31 -0.01 1.16
C LEU A 70 -10.51 -0.98 1.16
N ILE A 71 -10.42 -2.11 1.87
CA ILE A 71 -11.55 -3.03 2.05
C ILE A 71 -12.74 -2.32 2.71
N ARG A 72 -12.48 -1.45 3.70
CA ARG A 72 -13.55 -0.71 4.38
C ARG A 72 -14.26 0.24 3.43
N ILE A 73 -13.51 1.00 2.63
CA ILE A 73 -14.05 1.93 1.63
C ILE A 73 -14.84 1.16 0.58
N MET A 74 -14.25 0.10 0.01
CA MET A 74 -14.91 -0.76 -0.98
C MET A 74 -16.23 -1.33 -0.45
N ARG A 75 -16.24 -1.84 0.78
CA ARG A 75 -17.45 -2.41 1.39
C ARG A 75 -18.54 -1.34 1.60
N ALA A 76 -18.18 -0.15 2.07
CA ALA A 76 -19.12 0.93 2.25
C ALA A 76 -19.76 1.32 0.91
N ASN A 77 -18.94 1.57 -0.11
CA ASN A 77 -19.42 1.92 -1.45
C ASN A 77 -20.30 0.83 -2.06
N LEU A 78 -19.93 -0.44 -1.91
CA LEU A 78 -20.75 -1.56 -2.38
C LEU A 78 -22.12 -1.59 -1.69
N LEU A 79 -22.16 -1.40 -0.37
CA LEU A 79 -23.41 -1.40 0.39
C LEU A 79 -24.35 -0.26 -0.03
N ASP A 80 -23.80 0.92 -0.32
CA ASP A 80 -24.58 2.06 -0.82
C ASP A 80 -25.08 1.82 -2.25
N GLU A 81 -24.24 1.23 -3.10
CA GLU A 81 -24.57 0.98 -4.50
C GLU A 81 -25.65 -0.11 -4.66
N LEU A 82 -25.63 -1.13 -3.79
CA LEU A 82 -26.60 -2.23 -3.79
C LEU A 82 -28.05 -1.77 -3.58
N ARG A 83 -28.25 -0.62 -2.94
CA ARG A 83 -29.58 -0.06 -2.63
C ARG A 83 -30.16 0.78 -3.77
N LYS A 84 -29.41 1.00 -4.86
CA LYS A 84 -29.85 1.89 -5.94
C LYS A 84 -30.93 1.24 -6.83
N PRO A 85 -31.90 2.02 -7.35
CA PRO A 85 -33.03 1.50 -8.13
C PRO A 85 -32.63 0.65 -9.33
N TYR A 86 -31.50 0.95 -9.98
CA TYR A 86 -31.04 0.20 -11.14
C TYR A 86 -30.55 -1.22 -10.77
N VAL A 87 -30.02 -1.42 -9.55
CA VAL A 87 -29.62 -2.75 -9.03
C VAL A 87 -30.86 -3.55 -8.69
N VAL A 88 -31.81 -2.94 -7.99
CA VAL A 88 -33.10 -3.56 -7.64
C VAL A 88 -33.86 -3.97 -8.90
N THR A 89 -33.86 -3.13 -9.93
CA THR A 89 -34.48 -3.44 -11.23
C THR A 89 -33.77 -4.59 -11.93
N ALA A 90 -32.43 -4.61 -11.93
CA ALA A 90 -31.67 -5.71 -12.52
C ALA A 90 -31.94 -7.05 -11.81
N ARG A 91 -32.06 -7.03 -10.48
CA ARG A 91 -32.45 -8.20 -9.67
C ARG A 91 -33.86 -8.66 -10.00
N ALA A 92 -34.82 -7.74 -10.11
CA ALA A 92 -36.19 -8.05 -10.50
C ALA A 92 -36.32 -8.65 -11.91
N LYS A 93 -35.39 -8.31 -12.82
CA LYS A 93 -35.27 -8.91 -14.16
C LYS A 93 -34.66 -10.32 -14.18
N GLY A 94 -34.31 -10.90 -13.03
CA GLY A 94 -33.79 -12.26 -12.93
C GLY A 94 -32.30 -12.41 -13.26
N LEU A 95 -31.51 -11.33 -13.21
CA LEU A 95 -30.06 -11.44 -13.39
C LEU A 95 -29.46 -12.26 -12.23
N PRO A 96 -28.56 -13.23 -12.49
CA PRO A 96 -27.88 -13.96 -11.43
C PRO A 96 -26.99 -13.00 -10.61
N GLU A 97 -27.03 -13.12 -9.28
CA GLU A 97 -26.36 -12.21 -8.33
C GLU A 97 -24.90 -11.96 -8.68
N TRP A 98 -24.11 -12.99 -9.00
CA TRP A 98 -22.69 -12.82 -9.36
C TRP A 98 -22.49 -11.88 -10.56
N LYS A 99 -23.29 -12.02 -11.62
CA LYS A 99 -23.20 -11.14 -12.80
C LYS A 99 -23.69 -9.73 -12.47
N LEU A 100 -24.73 -9.61 -11.65
CA LEU A 100 -25.25 -8.32 -11.20
C LEU A 100 -24.22 -7.56 -10.36
N LEU A 101 -23.61 -8.21 -9.38
CA LEU A 101 -22.59 -7.62 -8.50
C LEU A 101 -21.35 -7.18 -9.26
N LEU A 102 -20.81 -8.03 -10.14
CA LEU A 102 -19.61 -7.67 -10.91
C LEU A 102 -19.88 -6.55 -11.93
N LYS A 103 -21.06 -6.56 -12.55
CA LYS A 103 -21.36 -5.65 -13.67
C LYS A 103 -21.71 -4.24 -13.22
N TYR A 104 -22.42 -4.07 -12.09
CA TYR A 104 -22.85 -2.74 -11.65
C TYR A 104 -22.19 -2.27 -10.36
N PRO A 105 -22.45 -2.85 -9.17
CA PRO A 105 -21.92 -2.30 -7.92
C PRO A 105 -20.40 -2.30 -7.84
N VAL A 106 -19.74 -3.38 -8.28
CA VAL A 106 -18.28 -3.53 -8.18
C VAL A 106 -17.56 -2.51 -9.06
N ARG A 107 -18.04 -2.27 -10.28
CA ARG A 107 -17.41 -1.29 -11.19
C ARG A 107 -17.38 0.11 -10.56
N VAL A 108 -18.49 0.54 -9.94
CA VAL A 108 -18.56 1.86 -9.30
C VAL A 108 -17.77 1.88 -8.00
N ALA A 109 -17.85 0.80 -7.21
CA ALA A 109 -17.14 0.71 -5.94
C ALA A 109 -15.61 0.73 -6.10
N LEU A 110 -15.08 0.32 -7.26
CA LEU A 110 -13.65 0.36 -7.59
C LEU A 110 -13.11 1.78 -7.85
N ASN A 111 -13.95 2.80 -8.01
CA ASN A 111 -13.47 4.16 -8.28
C ASN A 111 -12.46 4.64 -7.21
N PRO A 112 -12.74 4.54 -5.90
CA PRO A 112 -11.76 4.92 -4.88
C PRO A 112 -10.49 4.06 -4.88
N PHE A 113 -10.57 2.80 -5.29
CA PHE A 113 -9.37 1.97 -5.46
C PHE A 113 -8.45 2.59 -6.51
N ILE A 114 -9.00 2.92 -7.69
CA ILE A 114 -8.23 3.54 -8.77
C ILE A 114 -7.70 4.91 -8.35
N SER A 115 -8.51 5.72 -7.65
CA SER A 115 -8.07 7.02 -7.15
C SER A 115 -6.86 6.94 -6.22
N THR A 116 -6.73 5.84 -5.45
CA THR A 116 -5.58 5.65 -4.56
C THR A 116 -4.31 5.19 -5.27
N VAL A 117 -4.39 4.71 -6.53
CA VAL A 117 -3.22 4.26 -7.30
C VAL A 117 -2.23 5.41 -7.51
N GLY A 118 -2.70 6.65 -7.58
CA GLY A 118 -1.82 7.82 -7.75
C GLY A 118 -0.82 8.00 -6.61
N TRP A 119 -1.13 7.49 -5.42
CA TRP A 119 -0.23 7.54 -4.25
C TRP A 119 0.83 6.44 -4.23
N VAL A 120 0.71 5.43 -5.10
CA VAL A 120 1.66 4.32 -5.15
C VAL A 120 3.05 4.81 -5.54
N LEU A 121 3.15 5.72 -6.53
CA LEU A 121 4.45 6.21 -7.01
C LEU A 121 5.23 6.98 -5.93
N PRO A 122 4.67 8.01 -5.25
CA PRO A 122 5.34 8.63 -4.11
C PRO A 122 5.59 7.64 -2.97
N GLY A 123 4.64 6.73 -2.71
CA GLY A 123 4.73 5.74 -1.64
C GLY A 123 5.87 4.74 -1.81
N LEU A 124 6.22 4.38 -3.05
CA LEU A 124 7.39 3.53 -3.35
C LEU A 124 8.70 4.21 -2.94
N VAL A 125 8.75 5.54 -3.03
CA VAL A 125 9.96 6.32 -2.73
C VAL A 125 9.99 6.77 -1.28
N SER A 126 8.91 7.32 -0.71
CA SER A 126 8.96 7.71 0.71
C SER A 126 8.92 6.50 1.63
N GLY A 127 8.21 5.43 1.23
CA GLY A 127 7.89 4.30 2.09
C GLY A 127 7.20 4.73 3.39
N SER A 128 6.89 3.76 4.25
CA SER A 128 6.59 4.10 5.64
C SER A 128 7.90 4.41 6.36
N ALA A 129 8.29 5.69 6.43
CA ALA A 129 9.56 6.13 7.00
C ALA A 129 9.76 5.60 8.44
N ILE A 130 8.71 5.64 9.26
CA ILE A 130 8.74 5.16 10.64
C ILE A 130 9.00 3.64 10.68
N VAL A 131 8.28 2.86 9.86
CA VAL A 131 8.46 1.40 9.80
C VAL A 131 9.85 1.06 9.26
N ALA A 132 10.34 1.80 8.26
CA ALA A 132 11.68 1.60 7.71
C ALA A 132 12.76 1.90 8.74
N ILE A 133 12.59 2.90 9.61
CA ILE A 133 13.51 3.19 10.71
C ILE A 133 13.50 2.03 11.72
N VAL A 134 12.31 1.57 12.14
CA VAL A 134 12.18 0.48 13.12
C VAL A 134 12.76 -0.82 12.59
N LEU A 135 12.46 -1.16 11.33
CA LEU A 135 12.99 -2.35 10.66
C LEU A 135 14.44 -2.16 10.19
N SER A 136 15.08 -1.01 10.40
CA SER A 136 16.43 -0.70 9.87
C SER A 136 16.58 -0.96 8.37
N LEU A 137 15.56 -0.62 7.58
CA LEU A 137 15.56 -0.82 6.14
C LEU A 137 16.37 0.26 5.41
N PRO A 138 17.17 -0.11 4.39
CA PRO A 138 17.93 0.83 3.58
C PRO A 138 17.03 1.50 2.53
N THR A 139 16.06 2.31 2.98
CA THR A 139 15.15 3.05 2.10
C THR A 139 15.41 4.55 2.15
N THR A 140 14.77 5.26 1.22
CA THR A 140 14.83 6.72 1.07
C THR A 140 14.09 7.48 2.17
N GLY A 141 13.12 6.85 2.87
CA GLY A 141 12.41 7.46 4.01
C GLY A 141 13.31 7.86 5.17
N PRO A 142 14.10 6.94 5.76
CA PRO A 142 15.10 7.26 6.78
C PRO A 142 16.13 8.31 6.32
N LEU A 143 16.52 8.29 5.04
CA LEU A 143 17.44 9.29 4.48
C LEU A 143 16.82 10.69 4.46
N LEU A 144 15.56 10.81 4.03
CA LEU A 144 14.82 12.07 4.07
C LEU A 144 14.68 12.59 5.51
N LEU A 145 14.33 11.73 6.47
CA LEU A 145 14.23 12.15 7.88
C LEU A 145 15.57 12.67 8.41
N ARG A 146 16.67 11.97 8.11
CA ARG A 146 18.01 12.41 8.50
C ARG A 146 18.35 13.77 7.89
N ALA A 147 18.07 13.97 6.60
CA ALA A 147 18.29 15.25 5.92
C ALA A 147 17.50 16.39 6.56
N LEU A 148 16.24 16.15 6.95
CA LEU A 148 15.41 17.13 7.65
C LEU A 148 15.97 17.48 9.03
N LEU A 149 16.39 16.47 9.80
CA LEU A 149 16.96 16.66 11.15
C LEU A 149 18.33 17.35 11.10
N SER A 150 19.17 17.02 10.11
CA SER A 150 20.47 17.64 9.90
C SER A 150 20.40 18.98 9.16
N GLN A 151 19.18 19.45 8.84
CA GLN A 151 18.93 20.66 8.06
C GLN A 151 19.68 20.70 6.71
N ASP A 152 19.89 19.53 6.09
CA ASP A 152 20.38 19.44 4.73
C ASP A 152 19.24 19.80 3.77
N MET A 153 19.04 21.11 3.59
CA MET A 153 17.98 21.69 2.78
C MET A 153 18.07 21.28 1.31
N TYR A 154 19.28 21.04 0.79
CA TYR A 154 19.47 20.62 -0.59
C TYR A 154 19.00 19.18 -0.80
N LEU A 155 19.41 18.26 0.08
CA LEU A 155 18.98 16.87 0.00
C LEU A 155 17.49 16.73 0.29
N ALA A 156 17.00 17.36 1.36
CA ALA A 156 15.58 17.35 1.71
C ALA A 156 14.72 17.98 0.60
N GLY A 157 15.14 19.12 0.05
CA GLY A 157 14.46 19.79 -1.06
C GLY A 157 14.41 18.93 -2.33
N SER A 158 15.49 18.22 -2.65
CA SER A 158 15.54 17.29 -3.79
C SER A 158 14.56 16.13 -3.62
N PHE A 159 14.47 15.55 -2.42
CA PHE A 159 13.46 14.53 -2.12
C PHE A 159 12.04 15.07 -2.25
N LEU A 160 11.74 16.25 -1.69
CA LEU A 160 10.41 16.85 -1.76
C LEU A 160 9.99 17.17 -3.19
N LEU A 161 10.91 17.69 -4.01
CA LEU A 161 10.67 17.97 -5.42
C LEU A 161 10.41 16.68 -6.20
N MET A 162 11.23 15.64 -5.99
CA MET A 162 11.02 14.33 -6.61
C MET A 162 9.67 13.72 -6.21
N LEU A 163 9.33 13.73 -4.92
CA LEU A 163 8.03 13.23 -4.43
C LEU A 163 6.87 14.03 -5.01
N SER A 164 7.01 15.34 -5.16
CA SER A 164 5.98 16.20 -5.77
C SER A 164 5.75 15.85 -7.23
N ILE A 165 6.82 15.66 -8.02
CA ILE A 165 6.73 15.24 -9.42
C ILE A 165 6.06 13.87 -9.52
N LEU A 166 6.48 12.90 -8.71
CA LEU A 166 5.88 11.57 -8.68
C LEU A 166 4.40 11.62 -8.27
N THR A 167 4.03 12.54 -7.39
CA THR A 167 2.64 12.73 -6.97
C THR A 167 1.82 13.24 -8.15
N VAL A 168 2.29 14.26 -8.88
CA VAL A 168 1.60 14.80 -10.06
C VAL A 168 1.45 13.74 -11.16
N ILE A 169 2.50 12.96 -11.43
CA ILE A 169 2.45 11.86 -12.40
C ILE A 169 1.45 10.79 -11.93
N GLY A 170 1.51 10.41 -10.66
CA GLY A 170 0.60 9.43 -10.06
C GLY A 170 -0.85 9.87 -10.13
N THR A 171 -1.17 11.11 -9.77
CA THR A 171 -2.52 11.65 -9.86
C THR A 171 -3.02 11.68 -11.30
N LEU A 172 -2.18 12.11 -12.25
CA LEU A 172 -2.54 12.09 -13.67
C LEU A 172 -2.85 10.66 -14.16
N LEU A 173 -2.05 9.67 -13.77
CA LEU A 173 -2.32 8.26 -14.11
C LEU A 173 -3.63 7.77 -13.49
N SER A 174 -3.89 8.13 -12.23
CA SER A 174 -5.17 7.84 -11.57
C SER A 174 -6.36 8.42 -12.33
N ASP A 175 -6.28 9.68 -12.74
CA ASP A 175 -7.37 10.37 -13.46
C ASP A 175 -7.62 9.73 -14.83
N LEU A 176 -6.56 9.36 -15.55
CA LEU A 176 -6.68 8.64 -16.83
C LEU A 176 -7.31 7.26 -16.64
N LEU A 177 -6.94 6.52 -15.59
CA LEU A 177 -7.53 5.21 -15.28
C LEU A 177 -9.00 5.34 -14.89
N LEU A 178 -9.38 6.37 -14.14
CA LEU A 178 -10.78 6.66 -13.78
C LEU A 178 -11.60 6.98 -15.03
N ALA A 179 -11.10 7.86 -15.90
CA ALA A 179 -11.76 8.22 -17.16
C ALA A 179 -11.95 7.01 -18.08
N TRP A 180 -11.04 6.04 -18.05
CA TRP A 180 -11.16 4.79 -18.81
C TRP A 180 -12.15 3.80 -18.17
N LEU A 181 -12.16 3.66 -16.84
CA LEU A 181 -13.06 2.73 -16.14
C LEU A 181 -14.52 3.20 -16.16
N ASP A 182 -14.75 4.50 -15.97
CA ASP A 182 -16.08 5.09 -15.88
C ASP A 182 -16.30 6.17 -16.95
N PRO A 183 -16.86 5.81 -18.12
CA PRO A 183 -17.16 6.76 -19.19
C PRO A 183 -18.28 7.77 -18.82
N ARG A 184 -18.87 7.70 -17.63
CA ARG A 184 -19.81 8.73 -17.13
C ARG A 184 -19.12 9.99 -16.63
N ILE A 185 -17.82 9.91 -16.32
CA ILE A 185 -16.98 11.07 -15.95
C ILE A 185 -16.81 12.02 -17.15
N ARG A 186 -17.14 11.57 -18.36
CA ARG A 186 -16.99 12.28 -19.64
C ARG A 186 -18.08 13.32 -19.96
N TYR A 187 -18.99 13.63 -19.02
CA TYR A 187 -20.08 14.58 -19.27
C TYR A 187 -20.18 15.65 -18.19
N GLU A 188 -19.22 16.59 -18.18
CA GLU A 188 -19.44 18.04 -18.14
C GLU A 188 -18.38 18.73 -19.01
#